data_AF-A0A3A1R8M7-F1
#
_entry.id   AF-A0A3A1R8M7-F1
#
_cell.length_a   1.000
_cell.length_b   1.000
_cell.length_c   1.000
_cell.angle_alpha   90.00
_cell.angle_beta   90.00
_cell.angle_gamma   90.00
#
_symmetry.space_group_name_H-M   'P 1'
#
loop_
_entity.id
_entity.type
_entity.pdbx_description
1 polymer ?
#
loop_
_entity_poly.entity_id
_entity_poly.type
_entity_poly.pdbx_seq_one_letter_code
_entity_poly.pdbx_strand_id
1 'polypeptide(L)' 'MLVIVSILLLIVTLALSKNVKRSKRFAIFYIIALAGGVFALFSAVIFGGWDSLPYALTGALIGVIGLFGMMMVLLVRQKA' A
#
# COMPACT_ATOMS: atom_id res chain seq x y z
N MET A 1 -0.58 -11.99 -13.04
CA MET A 1 0.91 -11.94 -12.95
C MET A 1 1.45 -10.50 -13.03
N LEU A 2 1.06 -9.69 -14.03
CA LEU A 2 1.52 -8.30 -14.18
C LEU A 2 1.20 -7.40 -12.97
N VAL A 3 0.00 -7.48 -12.42
CA VAL A 3 -0.46 -6.65 -11.28
C VAL A 3 0.42 -6.86 -10.03
N ILE A 4 0.84 -8.09 -9.76
CA ILE A 4 1.66 -8.44 -8.59
C ILE A 4 3.05 -7.81 -8.70
N VAL A 5 3.65 -7.87 -9.90
CA VAL A 5 4.97 -7.29 -10.18
C VAL A 5 4.91 -5.75 -10.06
N SER A 6 3.85 -5.13 -10.57
CA SER A 6 3.64 -3.68 -10.44
C SER A 6 3.49 -3.23 -8.98
N ILE A 7 2.77 -4.01 -8.15
CA ILE A 7 2.62 -3.72 -6.72
C ILE A 7 3.98 -3.85 -6.00
N LEU A 8 4.75 -4.90 -6.29
CA LEU A 8 6.10 -5.08 -5.74
C LEU A 8 7.04 -3.93 -6.13
N LEU A 9 7.02 -3.50 -7.39
CA LEU A 9 7.78 -2.35 -7.87
C LEU A 9 7.34 -1.05 -7.17
N LEU A 10 6.04 -0.86 -6.97
CA LEU A 10 5.51 0.31 -6.27
C LEU A 10 5.98 0.35 -4.81
N ILE A 11 5.93 -0.79 -4.12
CA ILE A 11 6.42 -0.95 -2.75
C ILE A 11 7.92 -0.62 -2.67
N VAL A 12 8.74 -1.21 -3.54
CA VAL A 12 10.19 -0.98 -3.56
C VAL A 12 10.51 0.49 -3.86
N THR A 13 9.79 1.10 -4.81
CA THR A 13 9.99 2.51 -5.20
C THR A 13 9.59 3.46 -4.06
N LEU A 14 8.51 3.16 -3.33
CA LEU A 14 8.12 3.92 -2.14
C LEU A 14 9.15 3.76 -1.02
N ALA A 15 9.66 2.55 -0.77
CA ALA A 15 10.70 2.29 0.24
C ALA A 15 12.01 3.04 -0.05
N LEU A 16 12.39 3.17 -1.33
CA LEU A 16 13.55 3.93 -1.77
C LEU A 16 13.35 5.45 -1.70
N SER A 17 12.12 5.93 -1.61
CA SER A 17 11.84 7.36 -1.56
C SER A 17 12.38 7.96 -0.25
N LYS A 18 13.24 8.98 -0.36
CA LYS A 18 13.81 9.77 0.76
C LYS A 18 12.75 10.25 1.78
N ASN A 19 11.48 10.35 1.37
CA ASN A 19 10.36 10.71 2.23
C ASN A 19 10.04 9.67 3.33
N VAL A 20 10.29 8.37 3.10
CA VAL A 20 10.19 7.33 4.13
C VAL A 20 11.19 7.56 5.26
N LYS A 21 12.43 7.97 4.92
CA LYS A 21 13.48 8.19 5.91
C LYS A 21 13.29 9.42 6.79
N ARG A 22 12.46 10.40 6.36
CA ARG A 22 12.40 11.72 7.02
C ARG A 22 11.15 11.93 7.90
N SER A 23 10.15 11.05 7.86
CA SER A 23 8.89 11.25 8.62
C SER A 23 8.35 9.96 9.23
N LYS A 24 8.32 9.87 10.57
CA LYS A 24 7.69 8.75 11.30
C LYS A 24 6.22 8.55 10.89
N ARG A 25 5.48 9.62 10.64
CA ARG A 25 4.06 9.56 10.22
C ARG A 25 3.89 8.94 8.84
N PHE A 26 4.78 9.26 7.89
CA PHE A 26 4.73 8.68 6.54
C PHE A 26 5.04 7.18 6.56
N ALA A 27 5.98 6.76 7.42
CA ALA A 27 6.32 5.35 7.59
C ALA A 27 5.14 4.51 8.14
N ILE A 28 4.32 5.06 9.04
CA ILE A 28 3.13 4.37 9.57
C ILE A 28 2.12 4.12 8.46
N PHE A 29 1.76 5.17 7.69
CA PHE A 29 0.83 5.02 6.57
C PHE A 29 1.38 4.11 5.46
N TYR A 30 2.70 4.11 5.27
CA TYR A 30 3.37 3.19 4.37
C TYR A 30 3.18 1.74 4.80
N ILE A 31 3.40 1.41 6.08
CA ILE A 31 3.22 0.06 6.62
C ILE A 31 1.76 -0.39 6.45
N ILE A 32 0.79 0.51 6.69
CA ILE A 32 -0.64 0.22 6.49
C ILE A 32 -0.92 -0.09 5.00
N ALA A 33 -0.39 0.72 4.08
CA ALA A 33 -0.54 0.49 2.65
C ALA A 33 0.07 -0.85 2.22
N LEU A 34 1.25 -1.17 2.75
CA LEU A 34 1.97 -2.42 2.51
C LEU A 34 1.18 -3.62 3.05
N ALA A 35 0.66 -3.53 4.27
CA ALA A 35 -0.12 -4.58 4.88
C ALA A 35 -1.41 -4.86 4.09
N GLY A 36 -2.11 -3.81 3.63
CA GLY A 36 -3.28 -3.95 2.76
C GLY A 36 -2.96 -4.60 1.42
N GLY A 37 -1.87 -4.19 0.77
CA GLY A 37 -1.40 -4.78 -0.49
C GLY A 37 -0.98 -6.24 -0.34
N VAL A 38 -0.23 -6.57 0.72
CA VAL A 38 0.17 -7.95 1.04
C VAL A 38 -1.06 -8.82 1.35
N PHE A 39 -2.02 -8.30 2.11
CA PHE A 39 -3.27 -9.00 2.41
C PHE A 39 -4.09 -9.29 1.14
N ALA A 40 -4.19 -8.34 0.21
CA ALA A 40 -4.87 -8.54 -1.06
C ALA A 40 -4.20 -9.62 -1.92
N LEU A 41 -2.85 -9.64 -1.93
CA LEU A 41 -2.09 -10.68 -2.63
C LEU A 41 -2.25 -12.06 -1.97
N PHE A 42 -2.17 -12.12 -0.64
CA PHE A 42 -2.37 -13.37 0.11
C PHE A 42 -3.78 -13.93 -0.10
N SER A 43 -4.79 -13.06 -0.09
CA SER A 43 -6.17 -13.44 -0.37
C SER A 43 -6.34 -14.08 -1.75
N ALA A 44 -5.76 -13.48 -2.79
CA ALA A 44 -5.82 -14.00 -4.15
C ALA A 44 -5.12 -15.36 -4.31
N VAL A 45 -4.08 -15.62 -3.50
CA VAL A 45 -3.32 -16.89 -3.51
C VAL A 45 -4.04 -17.98 -2.72
N ILE A 46 -4.64 -17.66 -1.56
CA ILE A 46 -5.27 -18.65 -0.66
C ILE A 46 -6.68 -19.04 -1.12
N PHE A 47 -7.52 -18.07 -1.49
CA PHE A 47 -8.95 -18.28 -1.75
C PHE A 47 -9.29 -18.39 -3.25
N GLY A 48 -8.29 -18.63 -4.11
CA GLY A 48 -8.35 -18.48 -5.57
C GLY A 48 -9.73 -18.71 -6.23
N GLY A 49 -10.13 -17.77 -7.10
CA GLY A 49 -11.45 -17.74 -7.75
C GLY A 49 -12.26 -16.50 -7.36
N TRP A 50 -13.54 -16.47 -7.73
CA TRP A 50 -14.44 -15.34 -7.46
C TRP A 50 -14.66 -15.08 -5.96
N ASP A 51 -14.44 -16.08 -5.12
CA ASP A 51 -14.56 -15.97 -3.66
C ASP A 51 -13.43 -15.14 -3.03
N SER A 52 -12.29 -15.00 -3.71
CA SER A 52 -11.18 -14.15 -3.25
C SER A 52 -11.41 -12.65 -3.48
N LEU A 53 -12.36 -12.27 -4.37
CA LEU A 53 -12.64 -10.88 -4.71
C LEU A 53 -12.95 -9.98 -3.49
N PRO A 54 -13.90 -10.31 -2.59
CA PRO A 54 -14.24 -9.44 -1.46
C PRO A 54 -13.07 -9.24 -0.49
N TYR A 55 -12.24 -10.27 -0.30
CA TYR A 55 -11.04 -10.20 0.55
C TYR A 55 -9.90 -9.40 -0.10
N ALA A 56 -9.71 -9.56 -1.41
CA ALA A 56 -8.78 -8.74 -2.18
C ALA A 56 -9.23 -7.27 -2.21
N LEU A 57 -10.54 -7.01 -2.32
CA LEU A 57 -11.13 -5.67 -2.31
C LEU A 57 -10.94 -4.98 -0.97
N THR A 58 -11.15 -5.68 0.14
CA THR A 58 -10.91 -5.16 1.49
C THR A 58 -9.43 -4.86 1.73
N GLY A 59 -8.53 -5.74 1.31
CA GLY A 59 -7.09 -5.48 1.32
C GLY A 59 -6.70 -4.25 0.49
N ALA A 60 -7.27 -4.12 -0.71
CA ALA A 60 -7.04 -2.97 -1.58
C ALA A 60 -7.58 -1.67 -0.97
N LEU A 61 -8.75 -1.67 -0.33
CA LEU A 61 -9.30 -0.50 0.36
C LEU A 61 -8.41 -0.03 1.51
N ILE A 62 -7.89 -0.96 2.32
CA ILE A 62 -6.91 -0.65 3.37
C ILE A 62 -5.63 -0.07 2.74
N GLY A 63 -5.18 -0.64 1.62
CA GLY A 63 -4.07 -0.14 0.82
C GLY A 63 -4.27 1.31 0.37
N VAL A 64 -5.45 1.62 -0.16
CA VAL A 64 -5.85 2.97 -0.62
C VAL A 64 -5.86 3.97 0.54
N ILE A 65 -6.39 3.61 1.71
CA ILE A 65 -6.37 4.48 2.90
C ILE A 65 -4.94 4.81 3.31
N GLY A 66 -4.04 3.81 3.30
CA GLY A 66 -2.62 4.01 3.56
C GLY A 66 -1.98 4.99 2.57
N LEU A 67 -2.20 4.79 1.26
CA LEU A 67 -1.70 5.69 0.22
C LEU A 67 -2.25 7.12 0.35
N PHE A 68 -3.53 7.27 0.70
CA PHE A 68 -4.16 8.58 0.90
C PHE A 68 -3.56 9.31 2.10
N GLY A 69 -3.30 8.60 3.20
CA GLY A 69 -2.61 9.12 4.37
C GLY A 69 -1.17 9.57 4.05
N MET A 70 -0.46 8.80 3.21
CA MET A 70 0.86 9.17 2.71
C MET A 70 0.80 10.46 1.88
N MET A 71 -0.18 10.59 0.98
CA MET A 71 -0.37 11.78 0.15
C MET A 71 -0.67 13.03 0.99
N MET A 72 -1.57 12.93 1.98
CA MET A 72 -1.84 14.05 2.90
C MET A 72 -0.59 14.47 3.68
N VAL A 73 0.19 13.52 4.19
CA VAL A 73 1.44 13.83 4.93
C VAL A 73 2.45 14.55 4.03
N LEU A 74 2.55 14.18 2.74
CA LEU A 74 3.40 14.87 1.77
C LEU A 74 2.89 16.29 1.49
N LEU A 75 1.58 16.47 1.27
CA LEU A 75 0.98 17.78 1.03
C LEU A 75 1.18 18.74 2.21
N VAL A 76 1.00 18.25 3.44
CA VAL A 76 1.26 19.04 4.66
C VAL A 76 2.73 19.42 4.78
N ARG A 77 3.65 18.51 4.41
CA ARG A 77 5.10 18.79 4.42
C ARG A 77 5.58 19.71 3.31
N GLN A 78 4.87 19.78 2.18
CA GLN A 78 5.21 20.70 1.08
C GLN A 78 4.70 22.12 1.33
N LYS A 79 3.71 22.29 2.21
CA LYS A 79 3.20 23.61 2.64
C LYS A 79 3.98 24.24 3.80
N ALA A 80 4.83 23.48 4.49
CA ALA A 80 5.64 23.94 5.63
C ALA A 80 7.09 24.21 5.20
#